data_AF-A0A1G3DFQ8-F1
#
_entry.id   AF-A0A1G3DFQ8-F1
#
_cell.length_a   1.000
_cell.length_b   1.000
_cell.length_c   1.000
_cell.angle_alpha   90.00
_cell.angle_beta   90.00
_cell.angle_gamma   90.00
#
_symmetry.space_group_name_H-M   'P 1'
#
loop_
_entity.id
_entity.type
_entity.pdbx_description
1 polymer ?
#
loop_
_entity_poly.entity_id
_entity_poly.type
_entity_poly.pdbx_seq_one_letter_code
_entity_poly.pdbx_strand_id
1 'polypeptide(L)'
;MRMSTFFLCPNCGNDKEFKIFTGSFQAIRQSPESGARTEASGMLPNLRQKDNYVECQLCLKSFDYDSAAIIGKNYIQTIMKLQNKQYADA
;
A
#
# COMPACT_ATOMS: atom_id res chain seq x y z
N MET A 1 3.73 -13.52 11.49
CA MET A 1 3.54 -13.11 10.08
C MET A 1 3.90 -11.64 9.96
N ARG A 2 4.86 -11.24 9.10
CA ARG A 2 5.05 -9.82 8.77
C ARG A 2 3.84 -9.38 7.96
N MET A 3 3.01 -8.49 8.49
CA MET A 3 1.98 -7.84 7.67
C MET A 3 2.70 -7.00 6.62
N SER A 4 2.47 -7.32 5.34
CA SER A 4 2.96 -6.52 4.23
C SER A 4 2.39 -5.10 4.33
N THR A 5 3.23 -4.07 4.17
CA THR A 5 2.78 -2.68 4.25
C THR A 5 1.68 -2.41 3.22
N PHE A 6 0.53 -1.91 3.69
CA PHE A 6 -0.59 -1.50 2.86
C PHE A 6 -0.44 -0.02 2.51
N PHE A 7 -0.77 0.38 1.28
CA PHE A 7 -0.75 1.76 0.82
C PHE A 7 -2.13 2.23 0.38
N LEU A 8 -2.36 3.53 0.56
CA LEU A 8 -3.50 4.29 0.06
C LEU A 8 -2.96 5.55 -0.61
N CYS A 9 -3.48 5.89 -1.80
CA CYS A 9 -3.12 7.11 -2.48
C CYS A 9 -3.87 8.30 -1.86
N PRO A 10 -3.19 9.27 -1.22
CA PRO A 10 -3.86 10.43 -0.63
C PRO A 10 -4.45 11.38 -1.67
N ASN A 11 -4.02 11.27 -2.94
CA ASN A 11 -4.49 12.13 -4.03
C ASN A 11 -5.79 11.63 -4.69
N CYS A 12 -5.93 10.33 -4.92
CA CYS A 12 -7.07 9.77 -5.68
C CYS A 12 -7.83 8.64 -4.96
N GLY A 13 -7.41 8.26 -3.75
CA GLY A 13 -8.05 7.20 -2.98
C GLY A 13 -7.78 5.77 -3.47
N ASN A 14 -6.98 5.58 -4.51
CA ASN A 14 -6.59 4.23 -4.96
C ASN A 14 -5.86 3.48 -3.84
N ASP A 15 -6.28 2.25 -3.57
CA ASP A 15 -5.74 1.35 -2.55
C ASP A 15 -5.38 -0.04 -3.11
N LYS A 16 -5.38 -0.20 -4.44
CA LYS A 16 -5.21 -1.49 -5.12
C LYS A 16 -3.82 -1.68 -5.71
N GLU A 17 -3.36 -0.74 -6.53
CA GLU A 17 -2.13 -0.94 -7.33
C GLU A 17 -1.09 0.16 -7.11
N PHE A 18 0.14 -0.26 -6.81
CA PHE A 18 1.27 0.64 -6.54
C PHE A 18 2.59 0.08 -7.07
N LYS A 19 3.51 1.00 -7.37
CA LYS A 19 4.93 0.68 -7.57
C LYS A 19 5.73 1.20 -6.38
N ILE A 20 6.53 0.35 -5.79
CA ILE A 20 7.40 0.65 -4.66
C ILE A 20 8.82 0.76 -5.21
N PHE A 21 9.46 1.89 -4.96
CA PHE A 21 10.84 2.15 -5.29
C PHE A 21 11.58 2.32 -3.96
N THR A 22 12.24 1.27 -3.50
CA THR A 22 13.19 1.30 -2.38
C THR A 22 14.56 0.87 -2.90
N GLY A 23 15.48 0.34 -2.10
CA GLY A 23 16.68 -0.34 -2.65
C GLY A 23 16.38 -1.38 -3.75
N SER A 24 15.13 -1.86 -3.84
CA SER A 24 14.57 -2.59 -4.99
C SER A 24 13.25 -1.98 -5.48
N PHE A 25 12.94 -2.22 -6.76
CA PHE A 25 11.66 -1.96 -7.40
C PHE A 25 10.72 -3.15 -7.24
N GLN A 26 9.47 -2.87 -6.87
CA GLN A 26 8.40 -3.87 -6.75
C GLN A 26 7.08 -3.27 -7.23
N ALA A 27 6.39 -3.91 -8.18
CA ALA A 27 4.99 -3.61 -8.45
C ALA A 27 4.12 -4.50 -7.56
N ILE A 28 3.15 -3.92 -6.87
CA ILE A 28 2.27 -4.65 -5.96
C ILE A 28 0.80 -4.44 -6.31
N ARG A 29 0.01 -5.47 -6.03
CA ARG A 29 -1.44 -5.41 -5.93
C ARG A 29 -1.87 -5.71 -4.50
N GLN A 30 -2.91 -5.04 -4.05
CA GLN A 30 -3.48 -5.12 -2.71
C GLN A 30 -4.97 -5.42 -2.80
N SER A 31 -5.48 -6.20 -1.85
CA SER A 31 -6.91 -6.37 -1.61
C SER A 31 -7.28 -5.60 -0.35
N PRO A 32 -8.04 -4.50 -0.46
CA PRO A 32 -8.57 -3.76 0.68
C PRO A 32 -9.46 -4.63 1.59
N GLU A 33 -10.16 -5.60 1.00
CA GLU A 33 -11.10 -6.49 1.70
C GLU A 33 -10.37 -7.43 2.66
N SER A 34 -9.19 -7.90 2.27
CA SER A 34 -8.34 -8.78 3.10
C SER A 34 -7.21 -8.03 3.83
N GLY A 35 -7.03 -6.74 3.55
CA GLY A 35 -5.90 -5.94 4.05
C GLY A 35 -4.53 -6.47 3.68
N ALA A 36 -4.45 -7.29 2.62
CA ALA A 36 -3.25 -8.01 2.23
C ALA A 36 -2.78 -7.63 0.83
N ARG A 37 -1.50 -7.88 0.54
CA ARG A 37 -0.97 -7.84 -0.82
C ARG A 37 -1.34 -9.14 -1.53
N THR A 38 -2.02 -9.04 -2.66
CA THR A 38 -2.46 -10.19 -3.46
C THR A 38 -1.40 -10.61 -4.47
N GLU A 39 -0.63 -9.66 -5.00
CA GLU A 39 0.44 -9.95 -5.97
C GLU A 39 1.62 -9.00 -5.75
N ALA A 40 2.85 -9.52 -5.88
CA ALA A 40 4.06 -8.71 -5.95
C ALA A 40 4.90 -9.22 -7.13
N SER A 41 5.26 -8.34 -8.06
CA SER A 41 6.22 -8.67 -9.11
C SER A 41 7.58 -8.99 -8.48
N GLY A 42 8.40 -9.80 -9.17
CA GLY A 42 9.78 -10.06 -8.75
C GLY A 42 10.53 -8.75 -8.46
N MET A 43 11.34 -8.76 -7.40
CA MET A 43 12.12 -7.58 -6.99
C MET A 43 13.20 -7.30 -8.03
N LEU A 44 13.16 -6.13 -8.66
CA LEU A 44 14.21 -5.68 -9.57
C LEU A 44 15.11 -4.66 -8.85
N PRO A 45 16.38 -4.51 -9.24
CA PRO A 45 17.22 -3.45 -8.69
C PRO A 45 16.62 -2.07 -9.02
N ASN A 46 16.52 -1.20 -8.02
CA ASN A 46 16.12 0.18 -8.26
C ASN A 46 17.33 0.98 -8.76
N LEU A 47 17.26 1.48 -10.00
CA LEU A 47 18.32 2.31 -10.60
C LEU A 47 18.46 3.69 -9.92
N ARG A 48 17.44 4.11 -9.15
CA ARG A 48 17.39 5.38 -8.40
C ARG A 48 17.52 5.14 -6.90
N GLN A 49 18.56 4.39 -6.47
CA GLN A 49 18.78 3.95 -5.09
C GLN A 49 18.66 5.03 -3.99
N LYS A 50 18.73 6.32 -4.35
CA LYS A 50 18.72 7.44 -3.39
C LYS A 50 17.32 7.83 -2.91
N ASP A 51 16.24 7.43 -3.59
CA ASP A 51 14.89 7.87 -3.25
C ASP A 51 13.99 6.68 -2.91
N ASN A 52 13.49 6.62 -1.67
CA ASN A 52 12.47 5.67 -1.23
C ASN A 52 11.07 6.29 -1.43
N TYR A 53 10.34 5.85 -2.45
CA TYR A 53 9.01 6.38 -2.75
C TYR A 53 8.05 5.31 -3.26
N VAL A 54 6.76 5.64 -3.21
CA VAL A 54 5.67 4.83 -3.73
C VAL A 54 4.92 5.62 -4.78
N GLU A 55 4.70 5.03 -5.94
CA GLU A 55 3.93 5.60 -7.05
C GLU A 55 2.56 4.92 -7.14
N CYS A 56 1.50 5.73 -7.15
CA CYS A 56 0.16 5.26 -7.44
C CYS A 56 0.01 4.96 -8.94
N GLN A 57 -0.41 3.75 -9.30
CA GLN A 57 -0.59 3.38 -10.72
C GLN A 57 -1.81 4.03 -11.38
N LEU A 58 -2.75 4.57 -10.60
CA LEU A 58 -3.93 5.25 -11.14
C LEU A 58 -3.64 6.71 -11.51
N CYS A 59 -3.07 7.50 -10.58
CA CYS A 59 -2.85 8.93 -10.80
C CYS A 59 -1.37 9.30 -11.05
N LEU A 60 -0.47 8.31 -11.06
CA LEU A 60 0.97 8.45 -11.34
C LEU A 60 1.69 9.46 -10.45
N LYS A 61 1.13 9.74 -9.26
CA LYS A 61 1.78 10.59 -8.25
C LYS A 61 2.66 9.73 -7.35
N SER A 62 3.82 10.29 -7.02
CA SER A 62 4.79 9.68 -6.12
C SER A 62 4.70 10.31 -4.74
N PHE A 63 4.87 9.48 -3.71
CA PHE A 63 4.84 9.88 -2.31
C PHE A 63 6.04 9.25 -1.59
N ASP A 64 6.56 9.94 -0.58
CA ASP A 64 7.56 9.37 0.32
C ASP A 64 7.07 8.03 0.91
N TYR A 65 7.95 7.04 0.96
CA TYR A 65 7.58 5.68 1.34
C TYR A 65 7.04 5.60 2.77
N ASP A 66 7.72 6.21 3.73
CA ASP A 66 7.35 6.12 5.15
C ASP A 66 6.01 6.83 5.41
N SER A 67 5.83 8.00 4.77
CA SER A 67 4.58 8.74 4.80
C SER A 67 3.41 7.92 4.23
N ALA A 68 3.60 7.31 3.06
CA ALA A 68 2.59 6.47 2.44
C ALA A 68 2.26 5.20 3.26
N ALA A 69 3.27 4.61 3.90
CA ALA A 69 3.13 3.46 4.79
C ALA A 69 2.29 3.78 6.04
N ILE A 70 2.52 4.95 6.65
CA ILE A 70 1.73 5.41 7.81
C ILE A 70 0.26 5.62 7.41
N ILE A 71 0.01 6.29 6.29
CA ILE A 71 -1.34 6.55 5.78
C ILE A 71 -2.08 5.23 5.54
N GLY A 72 -1.47 4.30 4.79
CA GLY A 72 -2.10 3.02 4.48
C GLY A 72 -2.32 2.13 5.71
N LYS A 73 -1.40 2.17 6.70
CA LYS A 73 -1.60 1.50 7.99
C LYS A 73 -2.84 2.04 8.72
N ASN A 74 -2.99 3.35 8.82
CA ASN A 74 -4.13 3.97 9.49
C ASN A 74 -5.45 3.65 8.77
N TYR A 75 -5.43 3.65 7.43
CA TYR A 75 -6.57 3.28 6.60
C TYR A 75 -7.03 1.85 6.87
N ILE A 76 -6.13 0.86 6.78
CA ILE A 76 -6.54 -0.54 6.95
C ILE A 76 -6.95 -0.84 8.39
N GLN A 77 -6.30 -0.24 9.39
CA GLN A 77 -6.72 -0.36 10.79
C GLN A 77 -8.13 0.20 11.01
N THR A 78 -8.49 1.26 10.30
CA THR A 78 -9.84 1.86 10.39
C THR A 78 -10.87 0.94 9.74
N ILE A 79 -10.58 0.41 8.55
CA ILE A 79 -11.47 -0.54 7.86
C ILE A 79 -11.70 -1.80 8.71
N MET A 80 -10.63 -2.42 9.23
CA MET A 80 -10.73 -3.62 10.05
C MET A 80 -11.56 -3.38 11.32
N LYS A 81 -11.42 -2.21 11.96
CA LYS A 81 -12.25 -1.83 13.11
C LYS A 81 -13.73 -1.71 12.75
N LEU A 82 -14.04 -1.14 11.58
CA LEU A 82 -15.42 -1.00 11.10
C LEU A 82 -16.04 -2.36 10.78
N GLN A 83 -15.30 -3.24 10.09
CA GLN A 83 -15.75 -4.60 9.79
C GLN A 83 -16.04 -5.39 11.09
N ASN A 84 -15.13 -5.36 12.07
CA ASN A 84 -15.34 -6.06 13.34
C ASN A 84 -16.54 -5.55 14.14
N LYS A 85 -16.86 -4.25 14.05
CA LYS A 85 -18.09 -3.71 14.65
C LYS A 85 -19.34 -4.20 13.92
N GLN A 86 -19.31 -4.21 12.58
CA GLN A 86 -20.42 -4.68 11.77
C GLN A 86 -20.75 -6.17 12.00
N TYR A 87 -19.77 -7.00 12.36
CA TYR A 87 -19.99 -8.40 12.79
C TYR A 87 -20.38 -8.55 14.26
N ALA A 88 -20.16 -7.55 15.11
CA ALA A 88 -20.58 -7.57 16.52
C ALA A 88 -22.03 -7.09 16.71
N ASP A 89 -22.54 -6.28 15.77
CA ASP A 89 -23.90 -5.73 15.77
C ASP A 89 -24.88 -6.55 14.89
N ALA A 90 -24.43 -7.65 14.29
CA ALA A 90 -25.22 -8.57 13.45
C ALA A 90 -25.49 -9.90 14.15
#